data_AF-A0A9W4NYT1-F1
#
_entry.id   AF-A0A9W4NYT1-F1
#
_cell.length_a   1.000
_cell.length_b   1.000
_cell.length_c   1.000
_cell.angle_alpha   90.00
_cell.angle_beta   90.00
_cell.angle_gamma   90.00
#
_symmetry.space_group_name_H-M   'P 1'
#
loop_
_entity.id
_entity.type
_entity.pdbx_description
1 polymer ?
#
loop_
_entity_poly.entity_id
_entity_poly.type
_entity_poly.pdbx_seq_one_letter_code
_entity_poly.pdbx_strand_id
1 'polypeptide(L)'
;MEGPNILTLRDCTVIAILDIFGITYFSLFTLQCLLLHFPLSNTGISDSLATLLFGSGVVSWCFLSLAYRILLVLGSTDACDWEKLEFGGILLLIYTTTISYVALQFSTRPLVQLGYICAISLLFVGHLVEVLVQPSGTPVTSLKFQYHCTSFGLLALVPIIHSLAEPLGQPMPLTLEIARVAVYNGLGAMQYFVRPLERMGLFQGWQPSLYIMYLVLIYSAVMLSPNIIPAVH
;
A
#
# COMPACT_ATOMS: atom_id res chain seq x y z
N MET A 1 -11.85 -30.17 17.25
CA MET A 1 -11.88 -28.98 16.37
C MET A 1 -12.59 -27.89 17.15
N GLU A 2 -11.84 -27.00 17.79
CA GLU A 2 -12.41 -25.78 18.36
C GLU A 2 -12.85 -24.90 17.17
N GLY A 3 -14.10 -24.44 17.18
CA GLY A 3 -14.61 -23.56 16.14
C GLY A 3 -13.84 -22.24 16.07
N PRO A 4 -13.93 -21.48 14.96
CA PRO A 4 -13.24 -20.22 14.82
C PRO A 4 -13.62 -19.28 15.98
N ASN A 5 -12.62 -18.71 16.64
CA ASN A 5 -12.81 -17.78 17.75
C ASN A 5 -13.67 -16.60 17.25
N ILE A 6 -14.79 -16.31 17.92
CA ILE A 6 -15.76 -15.30 17.48
C ILE A 6 -15.10 -13.92 17.28
N LEU A 7 -14.06 -13.63 18.06
CA LEU A 7 -13.27 -12.41 17.94
C LEU A 7 -12.46 -12.38 16.64
N THR A 8 -11.78 -13.48 16.27
CA THR A 8 -11.00 -13.53 15.03
C THR A 8 -11.90 -13.50 13.80
N LEU A 9 -13.07 -14.14 13.84
CA LEU A 9 -14.04 -14.10 12.75
C LEU A 9 -14.54 -12.66 12.50
N ARG A 10 -14.86 -11.92 13.57
CA ARG A 10 -15.32 -10.54 13.46
C ARG A 10 -14.23 -9.65 12.87
N ASP A 11 -13.02 -9.73 13.40
CA ASP A 11 -11.91 -8.89 12.98
C ASP A 11 -11.58 -9.17 11.50
N CYS A 12 -11.56 -10.45 11.08
CA CYS A 12 -11.46 -10.82 9.67
C CYS A 12 -12.59 -10.26 8.81
N THR A 13 -13.83 -10.27 9.31
CA THR A 13 -15.01 -9.80 8.55
C THR A 13 -14.93 -8.30 8.27
N VAL A 14 -14.59 -7.49 9.28
CA VAL A 14 -14.49 -6.03 9.11
C VAL A 14 -13.46 -5.70 8.03
N ILE A 15 -12.30 -6.33 8.07
CA ILE A 15 -11.24 -5.98 7.13
C ILE A 15 -11.49 -6.62 5.75
N ALA A 16 -12.11 -7.81 5.68
CA ALA A 16 -12.55 -8.38 4.40
C ALA A 16 -13.55 -7.47 3.68
N ILE A 17 -14.46 -6.80 4.40
CA ILE A 17 -15.38 -5.82 3.79
C ILE A 17 -14.58 -4.64 3.20
N LEU A 18 -13.59 -4.14 3.93
CA LEU A 18 -12.71 -3.07 3.44
C LEU A 18 -11.92 -3.51 2.20
N ASP A 19 -11.32 -4.70 2.20
CA ASP A 19 -10.61 -5.24 1.04
C ASP A 19 -11.53 -5.39 -0.17
N ILE A 20 -12.74 -5.95 0.00
CA ILE A 20 -13.70 -6.13 -1.10
C ILE A 20 -14.07 -4.76 -1.70
N PHE A 21 -14.27 -3.75 -0.86
CA PHE A 21 -14.49 -2.39 -1.33
C PHE A 21 -13.29 -1.87 -2.11
N GLY A 22 -12.08 -2.01 -1.58
CA GLY A 22 -10.83 -1.63 -2.24
C GLY A 22 -10.65 -2.32 -3.59
N ILE A 23 -10.80 -3.65 -3.64
CA ILE A 23 -10.71 -4.46 -4.87
C ILE A 23 -11.72 -3.97 -5.90
N THR A 24 -12.98 -3.80 -5.50
CA THR A 24 -14.04 -3.42 -6.43
C THR A 24 -13.79 -2.03 -7.00
N TYR A 25 -13.50 -1.05 -6.13
CA TYR A 25 -13.21 0.32 -6.55
C TYR A 25 -12.00 0.38 -7.48
N PHE A 26 -10.87 -0.22 -7.07
CA PHE A 26 -9.63 -0.13 -7.85
C PHE A 26 -9.66 -0.98 -9.12
N SER A 27 -10.40 -2.09 -9.15
CA SER A 27 -10.61 -2.84 -10.40
C SER A 27 -11.40 -2.01 -11.41
N LEU A 28 -12.46 -1.32 -10.96
CA LEU A 28 -13.22 -0.41 -11.84
C LEU A 28 -12.36 0.78 -12.28
N PHE A 29 -11.56 1.37 -11.38
CA PHE A 29 -10.61 2.43 -11.71
C PHE A 29 -9.58 1.98 -12.75
N THR A 30 -8.92 0.84 -12.56
CA THR A 30 -7.94 0.29 -13.50
C THR A 30 -8.60 -0.05 -14.84
N LEU A 31 -9.81 -0.61 -14.83
CA LEU A 31 -10.58 -0.88 -16.05
C LEU A 31 -10.94 0.43 -16.79
N GLN A 32 -11.39 1.46 -16.06
CA GLN A 32 -11.70 2.77 -16.62
C GLN A 32 -10.46 3.43 -17.24
N CYS A 33 -9.29 3.29 -16.60
CA CYS A 33 -8.02 3.77 -17.15
C CYS A 33 -7.67 3.03 -18.45
N LEU A 34 -7.77 1.69 -18.46
CA LEU A 34 -7.51 0.87 -19.66
C LEU A 34 -8.45 1.19 -20.83
N LEU A 35 -9.74 1.35 -20.56
CA LEU A 35 -10.75 1.50 -21.61
C LEU A 35 -10.84 2.94 -22.14
N LEU A 36 -10.68 3.95 -21.28
CA LEU A 36 -11.02 5.34 -21.62
C LEU A 36 -9.81 6.27 -21.69
N HIS A 37 -8.72 5.96 -20.98
CA HIS A 37 -7.58 6.88 -20.83
C HIS A 37 -6.27 6.30 -21.37
N PHE A 38 -6.26 5.05 -21.85
CA PHE A 38 -5.04 4.45 -22.38
C PHE A 38 -4.63 5.14 -23.69
N PRO A 39 -3.46 5.78 -23.74
CA PRO A 39 -3.10 6.70 -24.80
C PRO A 39 -2.58 5.96 -26.02
N LEU A 40 -2.83 6.57 -27.18
CA LEU A 40 -2.36 6.11 -28.48
C LEU A 40 -0.95 6.63 -28.82
N SER A 41 -0.40 7.54 -28.00
CA SER A 41 0.92 8.15 -28.20
C SER A 41 1.99 7.52 -27.29
N ASN A 42 3.21 7.37 -27.81
CA ASN A 42 4.32 6.72 -27.10
C ASN A 42 4.68 7.38 -25.75
N THR A 43 4.48 8.71 -25.62
CA THR A 43 4.78 9.42 -24.38
C THR A 43 3.75 9.14 -23.29
N GLY A 44 2.46 9.01 -23.63
CA GLY A 44 1.41 8.73 -22.65
C GLY A 44 1.41 7.27 -22.16
N ILE A 45 1.98 6.33 -22.93
CA ILE A 45 1.96 4.89 -22.55
C ILE A 45 2.66 4.70 -21.20
N SER A 46 3.79 5.38 -20.97
CA SER A 46 4.53 5.31 -19.70
C SER A 46 3.68 5.79 -18.52
N ASP A 47 3.00 6.92 -18.67
CA ASP A 47 2.20 7.53 -17.60
C ASP A 47 0.94 6.72 -17.28
N SER A 48 0.35 6.11 -18.30
CA SER A 48 -0.75 5.16 -18.12
C SER A 48 -0.30 3.87 -17.45
N LEU A 49 0.85 3.32 -17.83
CA LEU A 49 1.41 2.15 -17.15
C LEU A 49 1.71 2.45 -15.68
N ALA A 50 2.20 3.65 -15.35
CA ALA A 50 2.39 4.09 -13.97
C ALA A 50 1.05 4.13 -13.21
N THR A 51 -0.02 4.66 -13.81
CA THR A 51 -1.35 4.70 -13.22
C THR A 51 -1.95 3.30 -13.01
N LEU A 52 -1.77 2.41 -13.98
CA LEU A 52 -2.20 1.01 -13.90
C LEU A 52 -1.41 0.23 -12.85
N LEU A 53 -0.12 0.51 -12.70
CA LEU A 53 0.72 -0.09 -11.68
C LEU A 53 0.25 0.30 -10.27
N PHE A 54 -0.15 1.56 -10.08
CA PHE A 54 -0.74 2.03 -8.82
C PHE A 54 -2.03 1.25 -8.50
N GLY A 55 -3.00 1.27 -9.43
CA GLY A 55 -4.29 0.61 -9.21
C GLY A 55 -4.15 -0.90 -9.01
N SER A 56 -3.35 -1.57 -9.84
CA SER A 56 -3.10 -3.01 -9.69
C SER A 56 -2.37 -3.34 -8.39
N GLY A 57 -1.46 -2.49 -7.91
CA GLY A 57 -0.82 -2.65 -6.60
C GLY A 57 -1.80 -2.63 -5.43
N VAL A 58 -2.78 -1.71 -5.46
CA VAL A 58 -3.83 -1.67 -4.43
C VAL A 58 -4.71 -2.93 -4.47
N VAL A 59 -5.10 -3.37 -5.67
CA VAL A 59 -5.88 -4.61 -5.85
C VAL A 59 -5.10 -5.82 -5.35
N SER A 60 -3.82 -5.94 -5.70
CA SER A 60 -2.96 -7.04 -5.26
C SER A 60 -2.83 -7.08 -3.74
N TRP A 61 -2.60 -5.94 -3.08
CA TRP A 61 -2.55 -5.88 -1.62
C TRP A 61 -3.87 -6.32 -0.98
N CYS A 62 -5.00 -5.75 -1.42
CA CYS A 62 -6.32 -6.11 -0.89
C CYS A 62 -6.62 -7.60 -1.10
N PHE A 63 -6.25 -8.16 -2.25
CA PHE A 63 -6.44 -9.58 -2.54
C PHE A 63 -5.60 -10.48 -1.63
N LEU A 64 -4.32 -10.17 -1.44
CA LEU A 64 -3.44 -10.93 -0.53
C LEU A 64 -3.96 -10.89 0.91
N SER A 65 -4.43 -9.72 1.34
CA SER A 65 -5.03 -9.51 2.66
C SER A 65 -6.32 -10.31 2.84
N LEU A 66 -7.19 -10.32 1.84
CA LEU A 66 -8.43 -11.09 1.83
C LEU A 66 -8.17 -12.60 1.84
N ALA A 67 -7.23 -13.07 1.03
CA ALA A 67 -6.85 -14.48 0.96
C ALA A 67 -6.32 -14.99 2.30
N TYR A 68 -5.43 -14.21 2.95
CA TYR A 68 -4.94 -14.52 4.29
C TYR A 68 -6.09 -14.70 5.29
N ARG A 69 -7.06 -13.77 5.30
CA ARG A 69 -8.20 -13.82 6.24
C ARG A 69 -9.12 -15.00 6.02
N ILE A 70 -9.39 -15.35 4.76
CA ILE A 70 -10.17 -16.54 4.42
C ILE A 70 -9.47 -17.79 4.96
N LEU A 71 -8.16 -17.91 4.75
CA LEU A 71 -7.39 -19.06 5.22
C LEU A 71 -7.28 -19.10 6.75
N LEU A 72 -7.17 -17.95 7.39
CA LEU A 72 -7.16 -17.83 8.86
C LEU A 72 -8.49 -18.32 9.46
N VAL A 73 -9.63 -17.95 8.86
CA VAL A 73 -10.97 -18.40 9.30
C VAL A 73 -11.17 -19.90 9.04
N LEU A 74 -10.64 -20.42 7.93
CA LEU A 74 -10.69 -21.85 7.61
C LEU A 74 -9.78 -22.71 8.49
N GLY A 75 -8.97 -22.10 9.37
CA GLY A 75 -8.05 -22.81 10.26
C GLY A 75 -6.94 -23.54 9.50
N SER A 76 -6.56 -23.05 8.32
CA SER A 76 -5.50 -23.66 7.52
C SER A 76 -4.15 -23.57 8.24
N THR A 77 -3.38 -24.65 8.20
CA THR A 77 -1.99 -24.68 8.67
C THR A 77 -1.09 -23.69 7.93
N ASP A 78 -1.49 -23.28 6.73
CA ASP A 78 -0.72 -22.38 5.88
C ASP A 78 -0.93 -20.90 6.26
N ALA A 79 -1.82 -20.57 7.19
CA ALA A 79 -2.15 -19.19 7.55
C ALA A 79 -0.89 -18.37 7.93
N CYS A 80 0.12 -18.98 8.55
CA CYS A 80 1.37 -18.32 8.92
C CYS A 80 2.20 -17.88 7.69
N ASP A 81 2.18 -18.63 6.60
CA ASP A 81 2.89 -18.26 5.37
C ASP A 81 2.11 -17.21 4.56
N TRP A 82 0.77 -17.24 4.64
CA TRP A 82 -0.08 -16.20 4.06
C TRP A 82 -0.05 -14.87 4.81
N GLU A 83 0.25 -14.89 6.11
CA GLU A 83 0.52 -13.67 6.90
C GLU A 83 1.74 -12.92 6.33
N LYS A 84 2.78 -13.65 5.93
CA LYS A 84 3.97 -13.06 5.28
C LYS A 84 3.61 -12.40 3.95
N LEU A 85 2.69 -13.02 3.20
CA LEU A 85 2.19 -12.45 1.95
C LEU A 85 1.36 -11.19 2.17
N GLU A 86 0.57 -11.11 3.24
CA GLU A 86 -0.13 -9.86 3.61
C GLU A 86 0.87 -8.73 3.90
N PHE A 87 1.94 -9.01 4.66
CA PHE A 87 3.01 -8.04 4.90
C PHE A 87 3.76 -7.66 3.62
N GLY A 88 4.06 -8.63 2.76
CA GLY A 88 4.60 -8.40 1.43
C GLY A 88 3.68 -7.52 0.59
N GLY A 89 2.36 -7.68 0.73
CA GLY A 89 1.35 -6.85 0.09
C GLY A 89 1.40 -5.39 0.52
N ILE A 90 1.63 -5.12 1.82
CA ILE A 90 1.81 -3.73 2.30
C ILE A 90 3.09 -3.11 1.72
N LEU A 91 4.19 -3.86 1.68
CA LEU A 91 5.42 -3.40 1.02
C LEU A 91 5.21 -3.15 -0.48
N LEU A 92 4.45 -4.04 -1.15
CA LEU A 92 4.08 -3.88 -2.55
C LEU A 92 3.26 -2.61 -2.77
N LEU A 93 2.31 -2.30 -1.87
CA LEU A 93 1.50 -1.09 -1.94
C LEU A 93 2.37 0.18 -1.83
N ILE A 94 3.33 0.22 -0.91
CA ILE A 94 4.29 1.33 -0.78
C ILE A 94 5.11 1.44 -2.07
N TYR A 95 5.60 0.31 -2.57
CA TYR A 95 6.42 0.24 -3.78
C TYR A 95 5.66 0.77 -5.00
N THR A 96 4.48 0.22 -5.31
CA THR A 96 3.71 0.62 -6.50
C THR A 96 3.29 2.08 -6.43
N THR A 97 2.83 2.56 -5.27
CA THR A 97 2.48 3.97 -5.08
C THR A 97 3.67 4.89 -5.34
N THR A 98 4.85 4.53 -4.82
CA THR A 98 6.06 5.36 -4.95
C THR A 98 6.61 5.34 -6.37
N ILE A 99 6.67 4.17 -7.01
CA ILE A 99 7.13 4.05 -8.40
C ILE A 99 6.20 4.78 -9.35
N SER A 100 4.89 4.67 -9.16
CA SER A 100 3.91 5.40 -9.97
C SER A 100 4.08 6.91 -9.81
N TYR A 101 4.29 7.39 -8.58
CA TYR A 101 4.60 8.80 -8.34
C TYR A 101 5.90 9.24 -9.03
N VAL A 102 6.99 8.49 -8.85
CA VAL A 102 8.29 8.81 -9.47
C VAL A 102 8.19 8.85 -10.98
N ALA A 103 7.45 7.90 -11.56
CA ALA A 103 7.28 7.79 -13.00
C ALA A 103 6.55 9.01 -13.58
N LEU A 104 5.50 9.49 -12.90
CA LEU A 104 4.72 10.64 -13.34
C LEU A 104 5.44 11.97 -13.07
N GLN A 105 6.02 12.14 -11.87
CA GLN A 105 6.62 13.40 -11.45
C GLN A 105 7.94 13.71 -12.16
N PHE A 106 8.77 12.69 -12.42
CA PHE A 106 10.09 12.85 -13.02
C PHE A 106 10.14 12.44 -14.50
N SER A 107 8.99 12.40 -15.19
CA SER A 107 8.88 12.03 -16.61
C SER A 107 9.76 12.89 -17.54
N THR A 108 10.01 14.15 -17.15
CA THR A 108 10.89 15.08 -17.89
C THR A 108 12.39 14.89 -17.60
N ARG A 109 12.75 14.07 -16.60
CA ARG A 109 14.14 13.85 -16.14
C ARG A 109 14.44 12.34 -16.06
N PRO A 110 14.67 11.67 -17.21
CA PRO A 110 14.73 10.21 -17.29
C PRO A 110 15.86 9.58 -16.46
N LEU A 111 17.00 10.27 -16.29
CA LEU A 111 18.10 9.77 -15.47
C LEU A 111 17.76 9.76 -13.97
N VAL A 112 17.08 10.81 -13.49
CA VAL A 112 16.64 10.91 -12.09
C VAL A 112 15.53 9.90 -11.82
N GLN A 113 14.57 9.81 -12.74
CA GLN A 113 13.49 8.81 -12.71
C GLN A 113 14.06 7.39 -12.63
N LEU A 114 14.98 7.03 -13.53
CA LEU A 114 15.60 5.71 -13.55
C LEU A 114 16.38 5.44 -12.25
N GLY A 115 17.15 6.41 -11.76
CA GLY A 115 17.88 6.29 -10.50
C GLY A 115 16.96 5.98 -9.32
N TYR A 116 15.84 6.70 -9.20
CA TYR A 116 14.85 6.44 -8.14
C TYR A 116 14.15 5.09 -8.31
N ILE A 117 13.72 4.74 -9.52
CA ILE A 117 13.09 3.44 -9.80
C ILE A 117 14.05 2.31 -9.41
N CYS A 118 15.31 2.36 -9.84
CA CYS A 118 16.31 1.35 -9.47
C CYS A 118 16.52 1.26 -7.96
N ALA A 119 16.73 2.39 -7.28
CA ALA A 119 16.95 2.42 -5.84
C ALA A 119 15.76 1.85 -5.06
N ILE A 120 14.55 2.30 -5.39
CA ILE A 120 13.31 1.87 -4.73
C ILE A 120 13.03 0.38 -4.99
N SER A 121 13.26 -0.11 -6.22
CA SER A 121 13.10 -1.53 -6.55
C SER A 121 14.09 -2.41 -5.79
N LEU A 122 15.34 -1.99 -5.65
CA LEU A 122 16.34 -2.74 -4.87
C LEU A 122 15.95 -2.79 -3.39
N LEU A 123 15.50 -1.68 -2.82
CA LEU A 123 15.02 -1.62 -1.44
C LEU A 123 13.78 -2.50 -1.23
N PHE A 124 12.82 -2.45 -2.15
CA PHE A 124 11.63 -3.29 -2.13
C PHE A 124 11.99 -4.78 -2.16
N VAL A 125 12.83 -5.21 -3.10
CA VAL A 125 13.26 -6.60 -3.21
C VAL A 125 14.03 -7.03 -1.95
N GLY A 126 14.91 -6.19 -1.42
CA GLY A 126 15.64 -6.46 -0.18
C GLY A 126 14.69 -6.76 1.00
N HIS A 127 13.77 -5.84 1.27
CA HIS A 127 12.80 -6.03 2.36
C HIS A 127 11.81 -7.17 2.10
N LEU A 128 11.37 -7.36 0.85
CA LEU A 128 10.47 -8.45 0.50
C LEU A 128 11.13 -9.82 0.72
N VAL A 129 12.38 -9.99 0.30
CA VAL A 129 13.14 -11.24 0.52
C VAL A 129 13.32 -11.49 2.02
N GLU A 130 13.65 -10.47 2.81
CA GLU A 130 13.78 -10.59 4.27
C GLU A 130 12.48 -11.06 4.94
N VAL A 131 11.31 -10.59 4.47
CA VAL A 131 9.99 -10.99 4.98
C VAL A 131 9.61 -12.40 4.53
N LEU A 132 9.85 -12.75 3.25
CA LEU A 132 9.42 -14.02 2.67
C LEU A 132 10.32 -15.20 3.05
N VAL A 133 11.63 -14.99 3.22
CA VAL A 133 12.60 -16.05 3.56
C VAL A 133 12.56 -16.42 5.05
N GLN A 134 11.84 -15.66 5.88
CA GLN A 134 11.71 -15.96 7.29
C GLN A 134 11.14 -17.38 7.50
N PRO A 135 11.72 -18.21 8.41
CA PRO A 135 11.31 -19.60 8.59
C PRO A 135 9.80 -19.78 8.79
N SER A 136 9.23 -20.83 8.18
CA SER A 136 7.83 -21.21 8.39
C SER A 136 7.59 -21.59 9.86
N GLY A 137 6.45 -21.16 10.41
CA GLY A 137 6.07 -21.44 11.80
C GLY A 137 6.55 -20.41 12.85
N THR A 138 7.39 -19.44 12.48
CA THR A 138 7.59 -18.25 13.33
C THR A 138 6.68 -17.13 12.85
N PRO A 139 5.69 -16.67 13.63
CA PRO A 139 4.92 -15.49 13.26
C PRO A 139 5.89 -14.33 13.08
N VAL A 140 5.67 -13.50 12.05
CA VAL A 140 6.50 -12.32 11.85
C VAL A 140 6.30 -11.44 13.08
N THR A 141 7.34 -11.28 13.87
CA THR A 141 7.26 -10.44 15.07
C THR A 141 6.84 -9.04 14.63
N SER A 142 5.77 -8.52 15.23
CA SER A 142 5.22 -7.19 14.93
C SER A 142 6.31 -6.11 14.80
N LEU A 143 7.38 -6.23 15.61
CA LEU A 143 8.51 -5.30 15.65
C LEU A 143 9.42 -5.34 14.41
N LYS A 144 9.64 -6.52 13.80
CA LYS A 144 10.41 -6.64 12.54
C LYS A 144 9.60 -6.09 11.36
N PHE A 145 8.33 -6.45 11.28
CA PHE A 145 7.44 -5.89 10.25
C PHE A 145 7.34 -4.36 10.36
N GLN A 146 7.16 -3.85 11.58
CA GLN A 146 7.21 -2.41 11.88
C GLN A 146 8.48 -1.75 11.35
N TYR A 147 9.63 -2.37 11.60
CA TYR A 147 10.91 -1.87 11.12
C TYR A 147 10.98 -1.82 9.59
N HIS A 148 10.66 -2.92 8.90
CA HIS A 148 10.72 -2.96 7.42
C HIS A 148 9.74 -1.97 6.78
N CYS A 149 8.51 -1.90 7.29
CA CYS A 149 7.49 -0.98 6.80
C CYS A 149 7.90 0.49 7.03
N THR A 150 8.39 0.82 8.23
CA THR A 150 8.82 2.19 8.56
C THR A 150 10.07 2.58 7.79
N SER A 151 11.08 1.72 7.72
CA SER A 151 12.31 1.94 6.96
C SER A 151 12.01 2.17 5.49
N PHE A 152 11.26 1.27 4.86
CA PHE A 152 10.92 1.40 3.45
C PHE A 152 10.03 2.62 3.18
N GLY A 153 9.04 2.87 4.03
CA GLY A 153 8.18 4.04 3.95
C GLY A 153 8.96 5.36 4.04
N LEU A 154 9.93 5.47 4.97
CA LEU A 154 10.78 6.65 5.09
C LEU A 154 11.69 6.84 3.86
N LEU A 155 12.25 5.76 3.32
CA LEU A 155 13.08 5.82 2.11
C LEU A 155 12.25 6.19 0.87
N ALA A 156 10.99 5.76 0.81
CA ALA A 156 10.03 6.16 -0.22
C ALA A 156 9.67 7.66 -0.18
N LEU A 157 9.95 8.37 0.92
CA LEU A 157 9.77 9.83 1.00
C LEU A 157 10.86 10.63 0.29
N VAL A 158 12.04 10.05 0.03
CA VAL A 158 13.17 10.74 -0.60
C VAL A 158 12.78 11.44 -1.92
N PRO A 159 12.11 10.80 -2.90
CA PRO A 159 11.70 11.49 -4.12
C PRO A 159 10.68 12.62 -3.88
N ILE A 160 9.84 12.51 -2.85
CA ILE A 160 8.87 13.56 -2.46
C ILE A 160 9.60 14.76 -1.88
N ILE A 161 10.59 14.53 -1.02
CA ILE A 161 11.41 15.60 -0.45
C ILE A 161 12.23 16.29 -1.54
N HIS A 162 12.79 15.51 -2.47
CA HIS A 162 13.53 16.06 -3.60
C HIS A 162 12.66 17.00 -4.43
N SER A 163 11.47 16.56 -4.85
CA SER A 163 10.57 17.38 -5.65
C SER A 163 10.11 18.63 -4.91
N LEU A 164 9.82 18.55 -3.61
CA LEU A 164 9.47 19.71 -2.78
C LEU A 164 10.62 20.71 -2.59
N ALA A 165 11.86 20.26 -2.66
CA ALA A 165 13.04 21.12 -2.53
C ALA A 165 13.37 21.88 -3.83
N GLU A 166 12.74 21.54 -4.95
CA GLU A 166 12.92 22.26 -6.20
C GLU A 166 12.29 23.66 -6.16
N PRO A 167 12.87 24.66 -6.85
CA PRO A 167 12.41 26.03 -6.78
C PRO A 167 10.94 26.17 -7.21
N LEU A 168 10.20 27.02 -6.47
CA LEU A 168 8.74 27.28 -6.47
C LEU A 168 8.06 27.65 -7.82
N GLY A 169 8.73 27.48 -8.96
CA GLY A 169 8.24 27.85 -10.29
C GLY A 169 7.43 26.78 -11.02
N GLN A 170 7.39 25.53 -10.54
CA GLN A 170 6.63 24.45 -11.18
C GLN A 170 5.33 24.13 -10.41
N PRO A 171 4.21 23.88 -11.11
CA PRO A 171 2.99 23.41 -10.45
C PRO A 171 3.27 22.05 -9.78
N MET A 172 3.08 21.96 -8.47
CA MET A 172 3.31 20.74 -7.67
C MET A 172 2.02 20.04 -7.16
N PRO A 173 0.92 19.94 -7.93
CA PRO A 173 -0.31 19.37 -7.41
C PRO A 173 -0.13 17.89 -7.00
N LEU A 174 0.58 17.07 -7.79
CA LEU A 174 0.74 15.64 -7.51
C LEU A 174 1.62 15.37 -6.28
N THR A 175 2.71 16.13 -6.14
CA THR A 175 3.66 15.98 -5.02
C THR A 175 3.00 16.32 -3.68
N LEU A 176 2.17 17.36 -3.62
CA LEU A 176 1.44 17.72 -2.41
C LEU A 176 0.42 16.64 -2.01
N GLU A 177 -0.29 16.07 -2.99
CA GLU A 177 -1.27 15.02 -2.73
C GLU A 177 -0.61 13.72 -2.26
N ILE A 178 0.51 13.32 -2.88
CA ILE A 178 1.31 12.18 -2.43
C ILE A 178 1.88 12.42 -1.02
N ALA A 179 2.38 13.63 -0.74
CA ALA A 179 2.86 13.99 0.60
C ALA A 179 1.73 13.89 1.64
N ARG A 180 0.52 14.37 1.30
CA ARG A 180 -0.67 14.26 2.16
C ARG A 180 -1.03 12.79 2.41
N VAL A 181 -1.02 11.95 1.39
CA VAL A 181 -1.26 10.50 1.50
C VAL A 181 -0.22 9.85 2.41
N ALA A 182 1.05 10.19 2.25
CA ALA A 182 2.12 9.68 3.10
C ALA A 182 1.94 10.07 4.57
N VAL A 183 1.50 11.30 4.85
CA VAL A 183 1.18 11.75 6.21
C VAL A 183 0.01 10.95 6.79
N TYR A 184 -1.10 10.80 6.04
CA TYR A 184 -2.24 10.02 6.52
C TYR A 184 -1.86 8.56 6.79
N ASN A 185 -1.15 7.91 5.88
CA ASN A 185 -0.71 6.53 6.06
C ASN A 185 0.30 6.39 7.20
N GLY A 186 1.19 7.37 7.40
CA GLY A 186 2.10 7.41 8.56
C GLY A 186 1.35 7.51 9.89
N LEU A 187 0.31 8.35 9.97
CA LEU A 187 -0.55 8.45 11.15
C LEU A 187 -1.34 7.16 11.39
N GLY A 188 -1.88 6.55 10.33
CA GLY A 188 -2.56 5.25 10.41
C GLY A 188 -1.64 4.12 10.89
N ALA A 189 -0.41 4.08 10.39
CA ALA A 189 0.62 3.13 10.83
C ALA A 189 1.02 3.36 12.30
N MET A 190 1.23 4.62 12.70
CA MET A 190 1.54 4.96 14.09
C MET A 190 0.41 4.53 15.04
N GLN A 191 -0.85 4.76 14.66
CA GLN A 191 -2.02 4.31 15.41
C GLN A 191 -2.00 2.78 15.56
N TYR A 192 -1.73 2.04 14.49
CA TYR A 192 -1.64 0.58 14.51
C TYR A 192 -0.50 0.06 15.38
N PHE A 193 0.66 0.73 15.38
CA PHE A 193 1.82 0.30 16.17
C PHE A 193 1.66 0.59 17.65
N VAL A 194 1.09 1.75 18.00
CA VAL A 194 0.90 2.17 19.40
C VAL A 194 -0.30 1.47 20.03
N ARG A 195 -1.33 1.11 19.23
CA ARG A 195 -2.58 0.49 19.69
C ARG A 195 -3.22 1.22 20.87
N PRO A 196 -3.40 2.56 20.81
CA PRO A 196 -3.80 3.33 21.97
C PRO A 196 -5.20 2.95 22.47
N LEU A 197 -6.15 2.71 21.56
CA LEU A 197 -7.54 2.36 21.90
C LEU A 197 -7.63 0.99 22.56
N GLU A 198 -6.84 0.03 22.10
CA GLU A 198 -6.74 -1.31 22.69
C GLU A 198 -6.07 -1.26 24.06
N ARG A 199 -4.99 -0.47 24.20
CA ARG A 199 -4.29 -0.28 25.49
C ARG A 199 -5.15 0.40 26.54
N MET A 200 -6.05 1.30 26.12
CA MET A 200 -7.04 1.92 27.00
C MET A 200 -8.21 0.99 27.35
N GLY A 201 -8.31 -0.19 26.73
CA GLY A 201 -9.37 -1.17 27.00
C GLY A 201 -10.78 -0.71 26.58
N LEU A 202 -10.87 0.33 25.73
CA LEU A 202 -12.15 0.94 25.35
C LEU A 202 -13.06 0.00 24.54
N PHE A 203 -12.47 -0.94 23.79
CA PHE A 203 -13.20 -1.88 22.95
C PHE A 203 -12.72 -3.32 23.22
N GLN A 204 -13.36 -3.99 24.18
CA GLN A 204 -12.98 -5.34 24.56
C GLN A 204 -13.08 -6.31 23.37
N GLY A 205 -11.94 -6.89 23.01
CA GLY A 205 -11.79 -7.87 21.95
C GLY A 205 -11.76 -7.32 20.52
N TRP A 206 -11.93 -6.00 20.31
CA TRP A 206 -11.81 -5.40 18.97
C TRP A 206 -10.36 -4.98 18.70
N GLN A 207 -10.00 -4.86 17.42
CA GLN A 207 -8.73 -4.28 16.97
C GLN A 207 -8.95 -2.97 16.19
N PRO A 208 -9.52 -1.93 16.81
CA PRO A 208 -9.83 -0.67 16.12
C PRO A 208 -8.63 -0.02 15.45
N SER A 209 -7.42 -0.14 16.00
CA SER A 209 -6.21 0.43 15.40
C SER A 209 -5.82 -0.28 14.11
N LEU A 210 -6.09 -1.58 13.99
CA LEU A 210 -5.93 -2.33 12.74
C LEU A 210 -6.97 -1.88 11.70
N TYR A 211 -8.23 -1.70 12.10
CA TYR A 211 -9.29 -1.25 11.20
C TYR A 211 -9.05 0.16 10.68
N ILE A 212 -8.62 1.06 11.57
CA ILE A 212 -8.27 2.43 11.20
C ILE A 212 -7.11 2.44 10.20
N MET A 213 -6.09 1.61 10.39
CA MET A 213 -4.98 1.52 9.43
C MET A 213 -5.47 1.09 8.04
N TYR A 214 -6.27 0.02 7.94
CA TYR A 214 -6.82 -0.44 6.65
C TYR A 214 -7.72 0.60 6.00
N LEU A 215 -8.59 1.23 6.81
CA LEU A 215 -9.47 2.29 6.34
C LEU A 215 -8.66 3.47 5.79
N VAL A 216 -7.63 3.92 6.50
CA VAL A 216 -6.76 5.02 6.09
C VAL A 216 -5.98 4.68 4.82
N LEU A 217 -5.47 3.46 4.69
CA LEU A 217 -4.76 3.00 3.49
C LEU A 217 -5.68 3.02 2.25
N ILE A 218 -6.89 2.48 2.37
CA ILE A 218 -7.85 2.46 1.25
C ILE A 218 -8.37 3.86 0.95
N TYR A 219 -8.76 4.61 1.98
CA TYR A 219 -9.27 5.98 1.83
C TYR A 219 -8.24 6.91 1.19
N SER A 220 -6.99 6.86 1.65
CA SER A 220 -5.93 7.69 1.08
C SER A 220 -5.64 7.33 -0.38
N ALA A 221 -5.67 6.03 -0.72
CA ALA A 221 -5.54 5.59 -2.10
C ALA A 221 -6.71 6.08 -2.96
N VAL A 222 -7.95 6.02 -2.46
CA VAL A 222 -9.15 6.54 -3.16
C VAL A 222 -9.05 8.05 -3.37
N MET A 223 -8.54 8.79 -2.39
CA MET A 223 -8.33 10.24 -2.52
C MET A 223 -7.21 10.60 -3.49
N LEU A 224 -6.23 9.71 -3.66
CA LEU A 224 -5.13 9.89 -4.61
C LEU A 224 -5.52 9.55 -6.05
N SER A 225 -6.40 8.57 -6.25
CA SER A 225 -6.77 8.05 -7.57
C SER A 225 -7.22 9.12 -8.59
N PRO A 226 -8.06 10.14 -8.26
CA PRO A 226 -8.46 11.15 -9.25
C PRO A 226 -7.34 12.12 -9.60
N ASN A 227 -6.31 12.25 -8.76
CA ASN A 227 -5.18 13.16 -8.98
C ASN A 227 -4.08 12.53 -9.86
N ILE A 228 -4.08 11.20 -9.98
CA ILE A 228 -3.14 10.46 -10.84
C ILE A 228 -3.62 10.47 -12.29
N ILE A 229 -4.94 10.39 -12.56
CA ILE A 229 -5.50 10.40 -13.92
C ILE A 229 -5.10 11.65 -14.75
N PRO A 230 -5.23 12.89 -14.26
CA PRO A 230 -4.90 14.08 -15.04
C PRO A 230 -3.39 14.28 -15.21
N ALA A 231 -2.53 13.56 -14.49
CA ALA A 231 -1.08 13.58 -14.71
C ALA A 231 -0.65 12.80 -15.97
N VAL A 232 -1.59 12.13 -16.64
CA VAL A 232 -1.39 11.34 -17.87
C VAL A 232 -1.69 12.16 -19.15
N HIS A 233 -2.24 13.37 -19.01
CA HIS A 233 -2.64 14.27 -20.11
C HIS A 233 -1.90 15.60 -20.07
#